data_AF-A0A0G1C757-F1
#
_entry.id   AF-A0A0G1C757-F1
#
_cell.length_a   1.000
_cell.length_b   1.000
_cell.length_c   1.000
_cell.angle_alpha   90.00
_cell.angle_beta   90.00
_cell.angle_gamma   90.00
#
_symmetry.space_group_name_H-M   'P 1'
#
loop_
_entity.id
_entity.type
_entity.pdbx_description
1 polymer ?
#
loop_
_entity_poly.entity_id
_entity_poly.type
_entity_poly.pdbx_seq_one_letter_code
_entity_poly.pdbx_strand_id
1 'polypeptide(L)'
;MDEVDLFDYFASDAKTRVVLAYIEDVTRIPEFLNNAKKIHKPILLLKSGKSDEGKAASVSHTGALGGKDIYYDALFRQAGVLRVGTIPELFTAASSFLYNPLPKGNRVAVITNAGGPGILVTDAAIAAGLAVPKLTRSNNPIDLLGDATTNRYGRALASVCADDAIDSLLVLLTPQGGTPITEIAQSIVEVKKTTDKPIIVSFMGQHRVLLGVDVLKQGNVAVCDYPEDAAKALGLLVEYTRVSKQIFTELPVTKITDGKKLTTGMVPEYEAMTLLKTYGFPVVASGFAGSAKDGKTVMDLLRVSCAMKIVSPDITHKSDVGGVVLNITAETVESLYEKMMCDVKQNAPNAKLEGVLLVEMVKEKGIELIIGATRDPLFGVMIMVGFGGVTVEVFNDTAFGIAPLSKE
;
A
#
# COMPACT_ATOMS: atom_id res chain seq x y z
N MET A 1 -30.50 -1.24 4.35
CA MET A 1 -29.90 -0.64 3.15
C MET A 1 -28.60 -0.01 3.59
N ASP A 2 -27.49 -0.63 3.20
CA ASP A 2 -26.13 -0.16 3.45
C ASP A 2 -25.42 0.13 2.11
N GLU A 3 -24.12 0.43 2.15
CA GLU A 3 -23.31 0.68 0.96
C GLU A 3 -23.27 -0.50 -0.01
N VAL A 4 -23.26 -1.74 0.51
CA VAL A 4 -23.19 -2.96 -0.29
C VAL A 4 -24.48 -3.12 -1.11
N ASP A 5 -25.62 -2.75 -0.53
CA ASP A 5 -26.92 -2.81 -1.21
C ASP A 5 -27.01 -1.82 -2.40
N LEU A 6 -26.20 -0.75 -2.40
CA LEU A 6 -26.16 0.24 -3.48
C LEU A 6 -25.19 -0.13 -4.61
N PHE A 7 -24.27 -1.08 -4.40
CA PHE A 7 -23.24 -1.40 -5.37
C PHE A 7 -23.80 -1.98 -6.67
N ASP A 8 -24.82 -2.85 -6.60
CA ASP A 8 -25.47 -3.42 -7.79
C ASP A 8 -26.19 -2.34 -8.61
N TYR A 9 -26.79 -1.35 -7.94
CA TYR A 9 -27.39 -0.19 -8.59
C TYR A 9 -26.32 0.64 -9.32
N PHE A 10 -25.22 0.99 -8.64
CA PHE A 10 -24.14 1.77 -9.26
C PHE A 10 -23.42 1.01 -10.36
N ALA A 11 -23.31 -0.31 -10.29
CA ALA A 11 -22.75 -1.13 -11.35
C ALA A 11 -23.60 -1.02 -12.64
N SER A 12 -24.92 -1.11 -12.50
CA SER A 12 -25.85 -1.17 -13.64
C SER A 12 -26.28 0.19 -14.21
N ASP A 13 -26.28 1.27 -13.42
CA ASP A 13 -26.76 2.58 -13.87
C ASP A 13 -25.80 3.26 -14.87
N ALA A 14 -26.20 3.35 -16.14
CA ALA A 14 -25.42 3.98 -17.20
C ALA A 14 -25.18 5.49 -17.01
N LYS A 15 -25.99 6.18 -16.18
CA LYS A 15 -25.80 7.62 -15.91
C LYS A 15 -24.70 7.88 -14.88
N THR A 16 -24.46 6.92 -13.98
CA THR A 16 -23.37 7.00 -13.01
C THR A 16 -22.03 6.76 -13.70
N ARG A 17 -21.13 7.73 -13.58
CA ARG A 17 -19.75 7.66 -14.11
C ARG A 17 -18.69 7.49 -13.03
N VAL A 18 -18.92 8.03 -11.83
CA VAL A 18 -18.02 8.01 -10.68
C VAL A 18 -18.88 7.87 -9.42
N VAL A 19 -18.48 7.00 -8.49
CA VAL A 19 -19.15 6.81 -7.21
C VAL A 19 -18.33 7.53 -6.13
N LEU A 20 -18.97 8.39 -5.34
CA LEU A 20 -18.35 9.04 -4.18
C LEU A 20 -18.95 8.43 -2.91
N ALA A 21 -18.10 8.04 -1.98
CA ALA A 21 -18.50 7.46 -0.70
C ALA A 21 -17.82 8.18 0.45
N TYR A 22 -18.61 8.54 1.47
CA TYR A 22 -18.11 8.82 2.81
C TYR A 22 -18.51 7.62 3.67
N ILE A 23 -17.54 6.93 4.25
CA ILE A 23 -17.78 5.70 5.02
C ILE A 23 -17.19 5.88 6.42
N GLU A 24 -17.95 5.50 7.44
CA GLU A 24 -17.49 5.47 8.83
C GLU A 24 -17.01 4.07 9.21
N ASP A 25 -17.74 3.02 8.82
CA ASP A 25 -17.35 1.63 9.01
C ASP A 25 -17.95 0.76 7.89
N VAL A 26 -17.37 -0.43 7.67
CA VAL A 26 -17.90 -1.46 6.77
C VAL A 26 -18.15 -2.70 7.62
N THR A 27 -19.39 -3.20 7.65
CA THR A 27 -19.77 -4.35 8.48
C THR A 27 -19.76 -5.67 7.69
N ARG A 28 -20.00 -5.60 6.38
CA ARG A 28 -20.10 -6.75 5.46
C ARG A 28 -18.85 -6.86 4.60
N ILE A 29 -17.72 -7.16 5.23
CA ILE A 29 -16.39 -7.15 4.59
C ILE A 29 -16.31 -8.03 3.33
N PRO A 30 -16.75 -9.31 3.35
CA PRO A 30 -16.69 -10.16 2.16
C PRO A 30 -17.56 -9.64 1.01
N GLU A 31 -18.77 -9.16 1.30
CA GLU A 31 -19.67 -8.63 0.28
C GLU A 31 -19.19 -7.30 -0.28
N PHE A 32 -18.66 -6.40 0.56
CA PHE A 32 -18.04 -5.16 0.11
C PHE A 32 -16.91 -5.46 -0.88
N LEU A 33 -15.97 -6.34 -0.50
CA LEU A 33 -14.83 -6.70 -1.33
C LEU A 33 -15.26 -7.29 -2.68
N ASN A 34 -16.24 -8.19 -2.67
CA ASN A 34 -16.70 -8.89 -3.88
C ASN A 34 -17.59 -8.01 -4.77
N ASN A 35 -18.44 -7.16 -4.20
CA ASN A 35 -19.36 -6.33 -4.97
C ASN A 35 -18.66 -5.08 -5.53
N ALA A 36 -17.72 -4.48 -4.79
CA ALA A 36 -16.94 -3.34 -5.30
C ALA A 36 -16.18 -3.71 -6.59
N LYS A 37 -15.60 -4.92 -6.65
CA LYS A 37 -14.89 -5.43 -7.83
C LYS A 37 -15.76 -5.56 -9.08
N LYS A 38 -17.08 -5.65 -8.94
CA LYS A 38 -18.04 -5.71 -10.07
C LYS A 38 -18.34 -4.33 -10.66
N ILE A 39 -18.00 -3.26 -9.94
CA ILE A 39 -18.22 -1.90 -10.41
C ILE A 39 -17.04 -1.50 -11.30
N HIS A 40 -17.25 -1.52 -12.62
CA HIS A 40 -16.27 -1.06 -13.60
C HIS A 40 -16.26 0.48 -13.75
N LYS A 41 -16.41 1.19 -12.63
CA LYS A 41 -16.44 2.65 -12.52
C LYS A 41 -15.59 3.07 -11.31
N PRO A 42 -14.94 4.25 -11.31
CA PRO A 42 -14.16 4.69 -10.17
C PRO A 42 -15.02 4.85 -8.92
N ILE A 43 -14.60 4.25 -7.81
CA ILE A 43 -15.15 4.46 -6.47
C ILE A 43 -14.14 5.27 -5.68
N LEU A 44 -14.49 6.50 -5.33
CA LEU A 44 -13.68 7.40 -4.51
C LEU A 44 -14.24 7.41 -3.09
N LEU A 45 -13.41 7.10 -2.10
CA LEU A 45 -13.85 6.88 -0.74
C LEU A 45 -13.11 7.75 0.27
N LEU A 46 -13.86 8.51 1.06
CA LEU A 46 -13.37 9.20 2.25
C LEU A 46 -13.78 8.41 3.50
N LYS A 47 -12.79 7.87 4.22
CA LYS A 47 -12.99 7.13 5.47
C LYS A 47 -12.80 8.07 6.67
N SER A 48 -13.75 8.10 7.60
CA SER A 48 -13.58 8.76 8.90
C SER A 48 -13.03 7.79 9.96
N GLY A 49 -12.74 8.28 11.17
CA GLY A 49 -12.30 7.43 12.29
C GLY A 49 -10.95 6.73 12.07
N LYS A 50 -9.97 7.45 11.49
CA LYS A 50 -8.65 6.89 11.12
C LYS A 50 -7.70 6.71 12.30
N SER A 51 -7.74 7.63 13.28
CA SER A 51 -6.96 7.53 14.52
C SER A 51 -7.74 6.80 15.60
N ASP A 52 -7.05 6.35 16.65
CA ASP A 52 -7.68 5.71 17.80
C ASP A 52 -8.73 6.65 18.45
N GLU A 53 -8.44 7.95 18.57
CA GLU A 53 -9.37 8.95 19.09
C GLU A 53 -10.54 9.19 18.12
N GLY A 54 -10.26 9.31 16.82
CA GLY A 54 -11.31 9.48 15.81
C GLY A 54 -12.25 8.28 15.76
N LYS A 55 -11.71 7.07 15.93
CA LYS A 55 -12.46 5.84 16.06
C LYS A 55 -13.29 5.83 17.34
N ALA A 56 -12.72 6.23 18.48
CA ALA A 56 -13.47 6.32 19.74
C ALA A 56 -14.65 7.32 19.64
N ALA A 57 -14.45 8.44 18.93
CA ALA A 57 -15.52 9.41 18.64
C ALA A 57 -16.59 8.85 17.69
N SER A 58 -16.21 8.01 16.71
CA SER A 58 -17.18 7.33 15.84
C SER A 58 -17.95 6.24 16.59
N VAL A 59 -17.29 5.43 17.42
CA VAL A 59 -17.94 4.38 18.24
C VAL A 59 -18.96 4.98 19.21
N SER A 60 -18.68 6.12 19.82
CA SER A 60 -19.66 6.80 20.68
C SER A 60 -20.84 7.39 19.90
N HIS A 61 -20.66 7.66 18.60
CA HIS A 61 -21.70 8.16 17.70
C HIS A 61 -22.54 7.05 17.05
N THR A 62 -21.92 5.93 16.65
CA THR A 62 -22.56 4.87 15.85
C THR A 62 -22.77 3.55 16.60
N GLY A 63 -22.06 3.34 17.70
CA GLY A 63 -22.10 2.10 18.50
C GLY A 63 -21.38 0.90 17.86
N ALA A 64 -20.78 1.04 16.68
CA ALA A 64 -20.06 -0.04 15.99
C ALA A 64 -18.63 -0.19 16.52
N LEU A 65 -18.17 -1.44 16.72
CA LEU A 65 -16.75 -1.72 16.96
C LEU A 65 -15.98 -1.50 15.64
N GLY A 66 -15.35 -0.34 15.51
CA GLY A 66 -14.56 -0.04 14.31
C GLY A 66 -13.36 -0.99 14.13
N GLY A 67 -12.93 -1.18 12.89
CA GLY A 67 -11.71 -1.91 12.52
C GLY A 67 -10.40 -1.17 12.83
N LYS A 68 -9.25 -1.80 12.56
CA LYS A 68 -7.97 -1.07 12.45
C LYS A 68 -7.91 -0.39 11.08
N ASP A 69 -7.50 0.87 11.01
CA ASP A 69 -7.51 1.63 9.74
C ASP A 69 -6.65 0.97 8.64
N ILE A 70 -5.53 0.35 9.04
CA ILE A 70 -4.66 -0.41 8.14
C ILE A 70 -5.36 -1.64 7.51
N TYR A 71 -6.40 -2.18 8.14
CA TYR A 71 -7.21 -3.27 7.57
C TYR A 71 -8.24 -2.73 6.56
N TYR A 72 -8.77 -1.53 6.80
CA TYR A 72 -9.58 -0.83 5.81
C TYR A 72 -8.76 -0.45 4.56
N ASP A 73 -7.50 -0.03 4.73
CA ASP A 73 -6.59 0.18 3.59
C ASP A 73 -6.41 -1.08 2.75
N ALA A 74 -6.18 -2.23 3.42
CA ALA A 74 -6.10 -3.52 2.74
C ALA A 74 -7.40 -3.85 1.98
N LEU A 75 -8.56 -3.66 2.63
CA LEU A 75 -9.88 -3.86 2.03
C LEU A 75 -10.06 -3.01 0.76
N PHE A 76 -9.88 -1.69 0.87
CA PHE A 76 -10.14 -0.78 -0.24
C PHE A 76 -9.18 -1.02 -1.41
N ARG A 77 -7.91 -1.24 -1.12
CA ARG A 77 -6.91 -1.59 -2.14
C ARG A 77 -7.28 -2.88 -2.87
N GLN A 78 -7.62 -3.95 -2.15
CA GLN A 78 -8.03 -5.22 -2.77
C GLN A 78 -9.38 -5.12 -3.51
N ALA A 79 -10.26 -4.22 -3.07
CA ALA A 79 -11.54 -3.94 -3.73
C ALA A 79 -11.42 -3.02 -4.95
N GLY A 80 -10.25 -2.41 -5.18
CA GLY A 80 -10.02 -1.40 -6.21
C GLY A 80 -10.72 -0.07 -5.94
N VAL A 81 -11.04 0.20 -4.67
CA VAL A 81 -11.60 1.46 -4.19
C VAL A 81 -10.46 2.44 -3.91
N LEU A 82 -10.58 3.66 -4.43
CA LEU A 82 -9.57 4.69 -4.30
C LEU A 82 -9.85 5.53 -3.06
N ARG A 83 -8.96 5.44 -2.07
CA ARG A 83 -9.09 6.18 -0.82
C ARG A 83 -8.59 7.62 -0.97
N VAL A 84 -9.33 8.58 -0.43
CA VAL A 84 -8.93 9.99 -0.33
C VAL A 84 -8.86 10.47 1.12
N GLY A 85 -8.10 11.53 1.35
CA GLY A 85 -7.78 12.07 2.67
C GLY A 85 -8.82 13.04 3.21
N THR A 86 -9.41 13.86 2.34
CA THR A 86 -10.27 14.99 2.72
C THR A 86 -11.47 15.17 1.78
N ILE A 87 -12.45 15.98 2.18
CA ILE A 87 -13.59 16.34 1.33
C ILE A 87 -13.14 17.11 0.07
N PRO A 88 -12.25 18.12 0.14
CA PRO A 88 -11.72 18.77 -1.06
C PRO A 88 -11.03 17.79 -2.03
N GLU A 89 -10.26 16.83 -1.51
CA GLU A 89 -9.64 15.79 -2.33
C GLU A 89 -10.69 14.91 -3.02
N LEU A 90 -11.77 14.54 -2.31
CA LEU A 90 -12.87 13.74 -2.86
C LEU A 90 -13.50 14.40 -4.09
N PHE A 91 -13.85 15.68 -3.99
CA PHE A 91 -14.47 16.43 -5.09
C PHE A 91 -13.47 16.75 -6.21
N THR A 92 -12.21 17.02 -5.88
CA THR A 92 -11.15 17.25 -6.88
C THR A 92 -10.91 15.99 -7.70
N ALA A 93 -10.79 14.83 -7.05
CA ALA A 93 -10.69 13.54 -7.72
C ALA A 93 -11.94 13.26 -8.57
N ALA A 94 -13.15 13.50 -8.04
CA ALA A 94 -14.41 13.31 -8.77
C ALA A 94 -14.44 14.09 -10.09
N SER A 95 -14.15 15.39 -10.03
CA SER A 95 -14.09 16.24 -11.23
C SER A 95 -13.01 15.77 -12.20
N SER A 96 -11.87 15.29 -11.69
CA SER A 96 -10.78 14.77 -12.51
C SER A 96 -11.19 13.53 -13.31
N PHE A 97 -11.91 12.58 -12.70
CA PHE A 97 -12.47 11.41 -13.40
C PHE A 97 -13.63 11.76 -14.34
N LEU A 98 -14.43 12.77 -14.01
CA LEU A 98 -15.54 13.21 -14.87
C LEU A 98 -15.05 13.94 -16.12
N TYR A 99 -13.95 14.66 -16.00
CA TYR A 99 -13.51 15.58 -17.04
C TYR A 99 -12.31 15.09 -17.83
N ASN A 100 -11.63 14.03 -17.42
CA ASN A 100 -10.48 13.51 -18.16
C ASN A 100 -10.68 12.05 -18.61
N PRO A 101 -10.03 11.65 -19.72
CA PRO A 101 -9.81 10.23 -20.00
C PRO A 101 -8.87 9.61 -18.96
N LEU A 102 -8.69 8.30 -19.01
CA LEU A 102 -7.67 7.63 -18.22
C LEU A 102 -6.29 7.78 -18.88
N PRO A 103 -5.23 8.11 -18.12
CA PRO A 103 -3.89 8.26 -18.67
C PRO A 103 -3.33 6.92 -19.17
N LYS A 104 -2.51 6.96 -20.23
CA LYS A 104 -1.88 5.74 -20.79
C LYS A 104 -0.73 5.20 -19.94
N GLY A 105 -0.17 6.05 -19.08
CA GLY A 105 0.94 5.75 -18.18
C GLY A 105 1.03 6.81 -17.08
N ASN A 106 2.15 6.86 -16.35
CA ASN A 106 2.33 7.75 -15.20
C ASN A 106 3.26 8.94 -15.48
N ARG A 107 3.62 9.21 -16.75
CA ARG A 107 4.55 10.29 -17.10
C ARG A 107 3.80 11.61 -17.23
N VAL A 108 4.13 12.57 -16.40
CA VAL A 108 3.47 13.87 -16.34
C VAL A 108 4.39 15.00 -16.77
N ALA A 109 3.86 15.95 -17.54
CA ALA A 109 4.52 17.22 -17.80
C ALA A 109 3.89 18.32 -16.94
N VAL A 110 4.73 19.10 -16.28
CA VAL A 110 4.33 20.26 -15.49
C VAL A 110 4.59 21.53 -16.31
N ILE A 111 3.58 22.40 -16.44
CA ILE A 111 3.70 23.72 -17.06
C ILE A 111 3.38 24.76 -15.98
N THR A 112 4.24 25.75 -15.76
CA THR A 112 4.07 26.77 -14.72
C THR A 112 4.57 28.14 -15.17
N ASN A 113 4.06 29.23 -14.61
CA ASN A 113 4.63 30.58 -14.75
C ASN A 113 5.38 31.04 -13.48
N ALA A 114 5.55 30.15 -12.50
CA ALA A 114 6.29 30.43 -11.28
C ALA A 114 7.05 29.18 -10.81
N GLY A 115 8.34 29.35 -10.50
CA GLY A 115 9.22 28.27 -10.09
C GLY A 115 8.82 27.60 -8.77
N GLY A 116 8.40 28.36 -7.75
CA GLY A 116 8.01 27.82 -6.44
C GLY A 116 6.89 26.76 -6.52
N PRO A 117 5.71 27.09 -7.07
CA PRO A 117 4.67 26.10 -7.35
C PRO A 117 5.11 24.93 -8.22
N GLY A 118 6.03 25.17 -9.17
CA GLY A 118 6.63 24.12 -9.99
C GLY A 118 7.42 23.09 -9.19
N ILE A 119 8.16 23.52 -8.15
CA ILE A 119 8.88 22.62 -7.25
C ILE A 119 7.88 21.82 -6.39
N LEU A 120 6.92 22.50 -5.76
CA LEU A 120 5.92 21.86 -4.90
C LEU A 120 5.13 20.77 -5.64
N VAL A 121 4.67 21.06 -6.86
CA VAL A 121 3.93 20.06 -7.64
C VAL A 121 4.80 18.90 -8.09
N THR A 122 6.11 19.12 -8.29
CA THR A 122 7.04 18.05 -8.69
C THR A 122 7.20 17.06 -7.55
N ASP A 123 7.43 17.53 -6.33
CA ASP A 123 7.52 16.68 -5.13
C ASP A 123 6.20 15.93 -4.90
N ALA A 124 5.07 16.63 -5.00
CA ALA A 124 3.74 16.03 -4.85
C ALA A 124 3.43 15.00 -5.96
N ALA A 125 3.87 15.23 -7.19
CA ALA A 125 3.71 14.29 -8.30
C ALA A 125 4.48 13.00 -8.05
N ILE A 126 5.74 13.10 -7.60
CA ILE A 126 6.56 11.92 -7.24
C ILE A 126 5.90 11.16 -6.09
N ALA A 127 5.46 11.86 -5.04
CA ALA A 127 4.76 11.25 -3.92
C ALA A 127 3.44 10.56 -4.32
N ALA A 128 2.77 11.06 -5.37
CA ALA A 128 1.56 10.47 -5.95
C ALA A 128 1.84 9.34 -6.98
N GLY A 129 3.10 8.90 -7.12
CA GLY A 129 3.49 7.81 -8.03
C GLY A 129 3.62 8.20 -9.51
N LEU A 130 3.65 9.51 -9.80
CA LEU A 130 3.89 10.03 -11.14
C LEU A 130 5.38 10.16 -11.42
N ALA A 131 5.76 9.96 -12.68
CA ALA A 131 7.09 10.23 -13.18
C ALA A 131 7.13 11.61 -13.84
N VAL A 132 8.13 12.43 -13.50
CA VAL A 132 8.35 13.75 -14.10
C VAL A 132 9.58 13.66 -15.02
N PRO A 133 9.45 13.10 -16.23
CA PRO A 133 10.62 12.83 -17.08
C PRO A 133 11.21 14.13 -17.63
N LYS A 134 12.51 14.10 -17.92
CA LYS A 134 13.15 15.15 -18.71
C LYS A 134 12.56 15.18 -20.13
N LEU A 135 12.20 16.37 -20.61
CA LEU A 135 11.65 16.55 -21.95
C LEU A 135 12.79 16.68 -22.97
N THR A 136 12.51 16.33 -24.23
CA THR A 136 13.53 16.37 -25.29
C THR A 136 14.07 17.78 -25.56
N ARG A 137 13.24 18.81 -25.39
CA ARG A 137 13.57 20.21 -25.75
C ARG A 137 13.50 21.19 -24.58
N SER A 138 13.22 20.73 -23.37
CA SER A 138 13.07 21.60 -22.18
C SER A 138 13.26 20.81 -20.89
N ASN A 139 13.26 21.53 -19.76
CA ASN A 139 13.12 20.92 -18.44
C ASN A 139 11.65 20.55 -18.18
N ASN A 140 11.45 19.71 -17.17
CA ASN A 140 10.16 19.41 -16.57
C ASN A 140 10.32 19.64 -15.06
N PRO A 141 9.72 20.67 -14.48
CA PRO A 141 8.71 21.59 -15.04
C PRO A 141 9.18 22.49 -16.20
N ILE A 142 8.23 22.86 -17.07
CA ILE A 142 8.36 23.93 -18.06
C ILE A 142 7.98 25.25 -17.38
N ASP A 143 8.99 26.02 -16.97
CA ASP A 143 8.80 27.37 -16.41
C ASP A 143 8.69 28.41 -17.54
N LEU A 144 7.52 29.03 -17.66
CA LEU A 144 7.16 30.03 -18.66
C LEU A 144 7.54 31.46 -18.26
N LEU A 145 8.11 31.61 -17.05
CA LEU A 145 8.42 32.87 -16.38
C LEU A 145 7.17 33.68 -16.01
N GLY A 146 7.37 34.66 -15.14
CA GLY A 146 6.27 35.41 -14.55
C GLY A 146 5.48 36.31 -15.49
N ASP A 147 6.11 36.76 -16.57
CA ASP A 147 5.54 37.55 -17.65
C ASP A 147 4.92 36.67 -18.76
N ALA A 148 4.62 35.41 -18.46
CA ALA A 148 4.05 34.46 -19.43
C ALA A 148 2.76 34.98 -20.06
N THR A 149 2.76 34.99 -21.40
CA THR A 149 1.59 35.36 -22.20
C THR A 149 0.73 34.14 -22.53
N THR A 150 -0.51 34.37 -22.97
CA THR A 150 -1.40 33.32 -23.51
C THR A 150 -0.74 32.48 -24.61
N ASN A 151 0.07 33.12 -25.46
CA ASN A 151 0.81 32.43 -26.52
C ASN A 151 1.89 31.49 -25.95
N ARG A 152 2.62 31.90 -24.89
CA ARG A 152 3.62 31.01 -24.25
C ARG A 152 2.95 29.76 -23.66
N TYR A 153 1.82 29.93 -22.97
CA TYR A 153 1.02 28.79 -22.49
C TYR A 153 0.54 27.90 -23.63
N GLY A 154 -0.07 28.47 -24.68
CA GLY A 154 -0.58 27.71 -25.83
C GLY A 154 0.50 26.90 -26.53
N ARG A 155 1.70 27.48 -26.74
CA ARG A 155 2.84 26.78 -27.35
C ARG A 155 3.36 25.63 -26.48
N ALA A 156 3.47 25.84 -25.16
CA ALA A 156 3.91 24.80 -24.24
C ALA A 156 2.91 23.64 -24.20
N LEU A 157 1.62 23.95 -24.09
CA LEU A 157 0.52 22.99 -24.12
C LEU A 157 0.53 22.16 -25.41
N ALA A 158 0.60 22.81 -26.57
CA ALA A 158 0.64 22.12 -27.86
C ALA A 158 1.86 21.21 -28.00
N SER A 159 3.04 21.68 -27.57
CA SER A 159 4.27 20.89 -27.61
C SER A 159 4.19 19.63 -26.75
N VAL A 160 3.67 19.75 -25.53
CA VAL A 160 3.55 18.63 -24.58
C VAL A 160 2.45 17.66 -25.01
N CYS A 161 1.33 18.17 -25.52
CA CYS A 161 0.25 17.32 -26.02
C CYS A 161 0.71 16.43 -27.18
N ALA A 162 1.60 16.94 -28.05
CA ALA A 162 2.17 16.18 -29.16
C ALA A 162 3.31 15.20 -28.77
N ASP A 163 3.81 15.25 -27.53
CA ASP A 163 4.94 14.43 -27.10
C ASP A 163 4.50 13.07 -26.54
N ASP A 164 4.71 11.99 -27.27
CA ASP A 164 4.38 10.61 -26.85
C ASP A 164 5.18 10.14 -25.60
N ALA A 165 6.20 10.89 -25.18
CA ALA A 165 6.89 10.66 -23.91
C ALA A 165 6.05 11.08 -22.68
N ILE A 166 4.92 11.76 -22.88
CA ILE A 166 4.06 12.31 -21.84
C ILE A 166 2.64 11.74 -21.93
N ASP A 167 2.12 11.30 -20.79
CA ASP A 167 0.80 10.67 -20.66
C ASP A 167 -0.27 11.64 -20.12
N SER A 168 0.15 12.73 -19.46
CA SER A 168 -0.74 13.68 -18.78
C SER A 168 -0.07 15.03 -18.48
N LEU A 169 -0.87 16.05 -18.17
CA LEU A 169 -0.41 17.42 -17.95
C LEU A 169 -0.93 17.99 -16.62
N LEU A 170 -0.04 18.67 -15.90
CA LEU A 170 -0.35 19.57 -14.78
C LEU A 170 -0.05 21.00 -15.21
N VAL A 171 -1.04 21.88 -15.16
CA VAL A 171 -0.91 23.28 -15.61
C VAL A 171 -1.13 24.21 -14.43
N LEU A 172 -0.11 24.98 -14.11
CA LEU A 172 -0.10 25.90 -12.98
C LEU A 172 -0.14 27.36 -13.45
N LEU A 173 -0.85 28.19 -12.72
CA LEU A 173 -0.84 29.63 -12.89
C LEU A 173 -0.85 30.34 -11.54
N THR A 174 0.03 31.33 -11.40
CA THR A 174 -0.02 32.34 -10.33
C THR A 174 -0.27 33.72 -10.95
N PRO A 175 -1.13 34.57 -10.36
CA PRO A 175 -1.45 35.89 -10.91
C PRO A 175 -0.30 36.87 -10.63
N GLN A 176 0.39 37.28 -11.68
CA GLN A 176 1.41 38.34 -11.64
C GLN A 176 0.86 39.66 -12.20
N GLY A 177 1.71 40.67 -12.37
CA GLY A 177 1.31 41.91 -13.03
C GLY A 177 0.95 41.67 -14.49
N GLY A 178 -0.32 41.87 -14.86
CA GLY A 178 -0.77 41.76 -16.25
C GLY A 178 -0.94 40.35 -16.80
N THR A 179 -0.93 39.30 -15.97
CA THR A 179 -1.19 37.92 -16.43
C THR A 179 -2.59 37.82 -17.05
N PRO A 180 -2.74 37.37 -18.32
CA PRO A 180 -4.03 37.26 -18.99
C PRO A 180 -4.75 35.96 -18.60
N ILE A 181 -5.23 35.91 -17.34
CA ILE A 181 -5.71 34.69 -16.67
C ILE A 181 -6.88 34.04 -17.43
N THR A 182 -7.86 34.83 -17.86
CA THR A 182 -9.07 34.34 -18.55
C THR A 182 -8.73 33.80 -19.93
N GLU A 183 -7.85 34.48 -20.66
CA GLU A 183 -7.39 34.07 -21.99
C GLU A 183 -6.52 32.80 -21.91
N ILE A 184 -5.69 32.66 -20.87
CA ILE A 184 -4.94 31.43 -20.60
C ILE A 184 -5.90 30.27 -20.29
N ALA A 185 -6.94 30.51 -19.47
CA ALA A 185 -7.97 29.51 -19.21
C ALA A 185 -8.69 29.06 -20.50
N GLN A 186 -9.08 30.00 -21.36
CA GLN A 186 -9.69 29.70 -22.67
C GLN A 186 -8.75 28.86 -23.54
N SER A 187 -7.46 29.20 -23.58
CA SER A 187 -6.45 28.44 -24.32
C SER A 187 -6.34 26.99 -23.83
N ILE A 188 -6.39 26.76 -22.51
CA ILE A 188 -6.40 25.41 -21.92
C ILE A 188 -7.65 24.64 -22.34
N VAL A 189 -8.83 25.29 -22.32
CA VAL A 189 -10.10 24.67 -22.75
C VAL A 189 -10.05 24.27 -24.22
N GLU A 190 -9.50 25.11 -25.10
CA GLU A 190 -9.35 24.76 -26.52
C GLU A 190 -8.38 23.61 -26.75
N VAL A 191 -7.24 23.59 -26.04
CA VAL A 191 -6.30 22.46 -26.11
C VAL A 191 -6.94 21.17 -25.65
N LYS A 192 -7.70 21.19 -24.53
CA LYS A 192 -8.38 20.01 -24.00
C LYS A 192 -9.26 19.32 -25.04
N LYS A 193 -9.91 20.07 -25.93
CA LYS A 193 -10.77 19.51 -27.01
C LYS A 193 -9.99 18.72 -28.07
N THR A 194 -8.67 18.87 -28.11
CA THR A 194 -7.81 18.31 -29.17
C THR A 194 -6.89 17.18 -28.69
N THR A 195 -6.93 16.81 -27.40
CA THR A 195 -6.04 15.80 -26.81
C THR A 195 -6.79 14.79 -25.96
N ASP A 196 -6.32 13.53 -26.01
CA ASP A 196 -6.76 12.45 -25.12
C ASP A 196 -5.88 12.31 -23.87
N LYS A 197 -4.97 13.27 -23.63
CA LYS A 197 -4.14 13.30 -22.41
C LYS A 197 -4.89 14.04 -21.31
N PRO A 198 -4.97 13.50 -20.08
CA PRO A 198 -5.57 14.21 -18.96
C PRO A 198 -4.88 15.55 -18.69
N ILE A 199 -5.69 16.58 -18.42
CA ILE A 199 -5.22 17.91 -17.99
C ILE A 199 -5.89 18.24 -16.67
N ILE A 200 -5.09 18.49 -15.65
CA ILE A 200 -5.54 19.05 -14.36
C ILE A 200 -4.82 20.38 -14.13
N VAL A 201 -5.58 21.37 -13.68
CA VAL A 201 -5.13 22.76 -13.58
C VAL A 201 -5.12 23.21 -12.11
N SER A 202 -4.11 23.96 -11.71
CA SER A 202 -4.16 24.73 -10.46
C SER A 202 -3.89 26.21 -10.72
N PHE A 203 -4.93 27.02 -10.56
CA PHE A 203 -4.83 28.48 -10.62
C PHE A 203 -4.79 29.01 -9.19
N MET A 204 -3.61 29.44 -8.74
CA MET A 204 -3.35 29.82 -7.36
C MET A 204 -3.45 31.34 -7.21
N GLY A 205 -4.55 31.84 -6.68
CA GLY A 205 -4.69 33.30 -6.48
C GLY A 205 -6.04 33.77 -5.96
N GLN A 206 -6.88 32.83 -5.50
CA GLN A 206 -8.19 33.10 -4.92
C GLN A 206 -8.99 34.04 -5.82
N HIS A 207 -9.38 35.21 -5.31
CA HIS A 207 -10.27 36.16 -5.97
C HIS A 207 -9.71 36.67 -7.31
N ARG A 208 -8.38 36.71 -7.47
CA ARG A 208 -7.71 37.19 -8.68
C ARG A 208 -7.84 36.23 -9.86
N VAL A 209 -8.11 34.95 -9.62
CA VAL A 209 -8.18 33.91 -10.66
C VAL A 209 -9.59 33.40 -10.93
N LEU A 210 -10.60 33.87 -10.18
CA LEU A 210 -11.98 33.36 -10.22
C LEU A 210 -12.56 33.29 -11.64
N LEU A 211 -12.42 34.36 -12.44
CA LEU A 211 -12.93 34.38 -13.81
C LEU A 211 -12.27 33.31 -14.70
N GLY A 212 -10.97 33.06 -14.54
CA GLY A 212 -10.28 31.98 -15.23
C GLY A 212 -10.73 30.60 -14.75
N VAL A 213 -10.92 30.43 -13.44
CA VAL A 213 -11.46 29.19 -12.85
C VAL A 213 -12.87 28.90 -13.36
N ASP A 214 -13.72 29.90 -13.50
CA ASP A 214 -15.08 29.75 -14.05
C ASP A 214 -15.05 29.31 -15.51
N VAL A 215 -14.16 29.89 -16.32
CA VAL A 215 -13.93 29.44 -17.71
C VAL A 215 -13.49 27.97 -17.74
N LEU A 216 -12.53 27.58 -16.90
CA LEU A 216 -12.05 26.20 -16.81
C LEU A 216 -13.18 25.23 -16.45
N LYS A 217 -13.99 25.57 -15.44
CA LYS A 217 -15.14 24.75 -15.03
C LYS A 217 -16.20 24.62 -16.12
N GLN A 218 -16.55 25.71 -16.80
CA GLN A 218 -17.48 25.68 -17.94
C GLN A 218 -16.95 24.85 -19.11
N GLY A 219 -15.62 24.84 -19.31
CA GLY A 219 -14.93 24.00 -20.27
C GLY A 219 -14.70 22.56 -19.83
N ASN A 220 -15.28 22.12 -18.72
CA ASN A 220 -15.06 20.80 -18.12
C ASN A 220 -13.55 20.51 -17.92
N VAL A 221 -12.80 21.45 -17.37
CA VAL A 221 -11.41 21.24 -16.96
C VAL A 221 -11.39 21.05 -15.44
N ALA A 222 -10.74 19.98 -14.97
CA ALA A 222 -10.56 19.75 -13.54
C ALA A 222 -9.60 20.80 -12.98
N VAL A 223 -10.04 21.51 -11.94
CA VAL A 223 -9.31 22.64 -11.35
C VAL A 223 -9.34 22.55 -9.83
N CYS A 224 -8.19 22.81 -9.20
CA CYS A 224 -8.03 22.86 -7.75
C CYS A 224 -7.18 24.05 -7.31
N ASP A 225 -7.31 24.42 -6.04
CA ASP A 225 -6.66 25.62 -5.51
C ASP A 225 -5.15 25.41 -5.28
N TYR A 226 -4.74 24.18 -4.98
CA TYR A 226 -3.36 23.83 -4.65
C TYR A 226 -2.75 22.85 -5.66
N PRO A 227 -1.49 23.03 -6.06
CA PRO A 227 -0.82 22.15 -7.02
C PRO A 227 -0.70 20.71 -6.54
N GLU A 228 -0.52 20.49 -5.24
CA GLU A 228 -0.39 19.17 -4.63
C GLU A 228 -1.68 18.34 -4.79
N ASP A 229 -2.84 18.99 -4.72
CA ASP A 229 -4.13 18.36 -4.95
C ASP A 229 -4.29 17.93 -6.42
N ALA A 230 -3.75 18.73 -7.36
CA ALA A 230 -3.74 18.38 -8.78
C ALA A 230 -2.91 17.12 -9.03
N ALA A 231 -1.72 17.07 -8.42
CA ALA A 231 -0.81 15.92 -8.51
C ALA A 231 -1.45 14.65 -7.91
N LYS A 232 -2.04 14.74 -6.72
CA LYS A 232 -2.76 13.62 -6.08
C LYS A 232 -3.92 13.13 -6.94
N ALA A 233 -4.75 14.02 -7.46
CA ALA A 233 -5.89 13.65 -8.31
C ALA A 233 -5.45 12.94 -9.60
N LEU A 234 -4.33 13.38 -10.19
CA LEU A 234 -3.74 12.70 -11.35
C LEU A 234 -3.15 11.33 -10.98
N GLY A 235 -2.51 11.22 -9.82
CA GLY A 235 -2.05 9.94 -9.26
C GLY A 235 -3.20 8.93 -9.10
N LEU A 236 -4.37 9.37 -8.63
CA LEU A 236 -5.58 8.54 -8.54
C LEU A 236 -6.08 8.05 -9.91
N LEU A 237 -6.01 8.88 -10.96
CA LEU A 237 -6.34 8.45 -12.33
C LEU A 237 -5.39 7.34 -12.82
N VAL A 238 -4.09 7.47 -12.53
CA VAL A 238 -3.07 6.46 -12.86
C VAL A 238 -3.30 5.17 -12.06
N GLU A 239 -3.53 5.28 -10.76
CA GLU A 239 -3.80 4.14 -9.89
C GLU A 239 -5.06 3.39 -10.32
N TYR A 240 -6.14 4.11 -10.64
CA TYR A 240 -7.34 3.48 -11.18
C TYR A 240 -7.08 2.77 -12.51
N THR A 241 -6.28 3.36 -13.39
CA THR A 241 -5.90 2.74 -14.66
C THR A 241 -5.13 1.43 -14.44
N ARG A 242 -4.27 1.40 -13.43
CA ARG A 242 -3.53 0.19 -13.03
C ARG A 242 -4.48 -0.87 -12.49
N VAL A 243 -5.33 -0.51 -11.52
CA VAL A 243 -6.20 -1.46 -10.82
C VAL A 243 -7.36 -1.95 -11.69
N SER A 244 -7.97 -1.10 -12.52
CA SER A 244 -9.04 -1.50 -13.45
C SER A 244 -8.61 -2.50 -14.51
N LYS A 245 -7.29 -2.61 -14.78
CA LYS A 245 -6.70 -3.60 -15.69
C LYS A 245 -6.27 -4.88 -14.97
N GLN A 246 -6.24 -4.90 -13.64
CA GLN A 246 -5.87 -6.10 -12.89
C GLN A 246 -6.98 -7.14 -12.97
N ILE A 247 -6.62 -8.34 -13.42
CA ILE A 247 -7.50 -9.50 -13.40
C ILE A 247 -7.17 -10.27 -12.13
N PHE A 248 -8.04 -10.16 -11.12
CA PHE A 248 -7.87 -10.91 -9.88
C PHE A 248 -8.04 -12.40 -10.15
N THR A 249 -6.94 -13.13 -10.12
CA THR A 249 -6.98 -14.59 -10.24
C THR A 249 -7.16 -15.18 -8.85
N GLU A 250 -8.29 -15.87 -8.61
CA GLU A 250 -8.46 -16.63 -7.38
C GLU A 250 -7.41 -17.74 -7.31
N LEU A 251 -6.61 -17.72 -6.24
CA LEU A 251 -5.70 -18.82 -5.97
C LEU A 251 -6.49 -20.01 -5.41
N PRO A 252 -6.27 -21.23 -5.91
CA PRO A 252 -6.96 -22.41 -5.40
C PRO A 252 -6.55 -22.63 -3.94
N VAL A 253 -7.51 -22.51 -3.02
CA VAL A 253 -7.30 -22.83 -1.62
C VAL A 253 -7.29 -24.35 -1.47
N THR A 254 -6.10 -24.93 -1.39
CA THR A 254 -5.96 -26.37 -1.12
C THR A 254 -6.29 -26.61 0.36
N LYS A 255 -7.38 -27.32 0.63
CA LYS A 255 -7.66 -27.80 1.99
C LYS A 255 -6.67 -28.91 2.32
N ILE A 256 -5.69 -28.60 3.15
CA ILE A 256 -4.76 -29.59 3.68
C ILE A 256 -5.44 -30.22 4.90
N THR A 257 -5.88 -31.46 4.73
CA THR A 257 -6.48 -32.28 5.78
C THR A 257 -5.50 -33.36 6.18
N ASP A 258 -4.45 -32.95 6.87
CA ASP A 258 -3.42 -33.80 7.45
C ASP A 258 -3.86 -34.46 8.77
N GLY A 259 -5.11 -34.21 9.22
CA GLY A 259 -5.72 -34.84 10.40
C GLY A 259 -5.12 -34.41 11.74
N LYS A 260 -4.02 -33.67 11.73
CA LYS A 260 -3.45 -33.04 12.92
C LYS A 260 -4.33 -31.89 13.38
N LYS A 261 -4.95 -32.04 14.55
CA LYS A 261 -5.57 -30.91 15.23
C LYS A 261 -4.48 -29.92 15.61
N LEU A 262 -4.57 -28.70 15.10
CA LEU A 262 -3.79 -27.59 15.62
C LEU A 262 -4.11 -27.47 17.11
N THR A 263 -3.07 -27.52 17.94
CA THR A 263 -3.18 -27.31 19.38
C THR A 263 -3.58 -25.86 19.64
N THR A 264 -4.41 -25.63 20.65
CA THR A 264 -4.73 -24.27 21.09
C THR A 264 -3.58 -23.73 21.93
N GLY A 265 -2.99 -22.60 21.55
CA GLY A 265 -1.91 -21.95 22.29
C GLY A 265 -0.62 -21.82 21.48
N MET A 266 0.49 -21.59 22.18
CA MET A 266 1.80 -21.46 21.55
C MET A 266 2.29 -22.83 21.04
N VAL A 267 2.55 -22.92 19.74
CA VAL A 267 3.09 -24.13 19.11
C VAL A 267 4.62 -24.07 19.16
N PRO A 268 5.31 -25.08 19.72
CA PRO A 268 6.77 -25.13 19.71
C PRO A 268 7.34 -25.07 18.28
N GLU A 269 8.51 -24.45 18.12
CA GLU A 269 9.14 -24.21 16.80
C GLU A 269 9.29 -25.49 15.96
N TYR A 270 9.62 -26.63 16.59
CA TYR A 270 9.77 -27.92 15.88
C TYR A 270 8.43 -28.47 15.34
N GLU A 271 7.33 -28.29 16.08
CA GLU A 271 5.99 -28.65 15.61
C GLU A 271 5.54 -27.70 14.50
N ALA A 272 5.80 -26.40 14.67
CA ALA A 272 5.49 -25.37 13.69
C ALA A 272 6.21 -25.61 12.35
N MET A 273 7.50 -25.97 12.38
CA MET A 273 8.27 -26.31 11.16
C MET A 273 7.69 -27.55 10.45
N THR A 274 7.28 -28.56 11.21
CA THR A 274 6.62 -29.75 10.66
C THR A 274 5.29 -29.41 10.02
N LEU A 275 4.50 -28.55 10.68
CA LEU A 275 3.22 -28.06 10.17
C LEU A 275 3.44 -27.27 8.87
N LEU A 276 4.30 -26.24 8.89
CA LEU A 276 4.62 -25.43 7.70
C LEU A 276 5.06 -26.30 6.52
N LYS A 277 5.92 -27.30 6.75
CA LYS A 277 6.33 -28.27 5.73
C LYS A 277 5.15 -29.06 5.17
N THR A 278 4.22 -29.48 6.04
CA THR A 278 2.99 -30.18 5.62
C THR A 278 2.09 -29.28 4.78
N TYR A 279 2.13 -27.97 5.05
CA TYR A 279 1.44 -26.95 4.26
C TYR A 279 2.19 -26.51 2.99
N GLY A 280 3.30 -27.17 2.65
CA GLY A 280 4.08 -26.92 1.44
C GLY A 280 5.05 -25.74 1.54
N PHE A 281 5.25 -25.15 2.71
CA PHE A 281 6.26 -24.11 2.89
C PHE A 281 7.66 -24.71 2.81
N PRO A 282 8.60 -24.03 2.12
CA PRO A 282 10.01 -24.39 2.18
C PRO A 282 10.51 -24.10 3.60
N VAL A 283 10.93 -25.15 4.30
CA VAL A 283 11.54 -25.04 5.63
C VAL A 283 12.94 -25.62 5.58
N VAL A 284 13.86 -24.99 6.31
CA VAL A 284 15.22 -25.51 6.48
C VAL A 284 15.21 -26.83 7.23
N ALA A 285 16.24 -27.66 7.02
CA ALA A 285 16.34 -28.92 7.73
C ALA A 285 16.52 -28.67 9.23
N SER A 286 15.80 -29.41 10.07
CA SER A 286 15.87 -29.26 11.52
C SER A 286 15.57 -30.56 12.25
N GLY A 287 16.10 -30.71 13.48
CA GLY A 287 15.81 -31.85 14.34
C GLY A 287 15.84 -31.48 15.82
N PHE A 288 14.89 -32.05 16.57
CA PHE A 288 14.81 -31.91 18.03
C PHE A 288 15.77 -32.89 18.71
N ALA A 289 16.46 -32.41 19.75
CA ALA A 289 17.36 -33.20 20.58
C ALA A 289 17.03 -32.98 22.06
N GLY A 290 16.58 -34.04 22.74
CA GLY A 290 16.29 -34.02 24.18
C GLY A 290 17.51 -34.27 25.07
N SER A 291 18.64 -34.62 24.47
CA SER A 291 19.92 -34.86 25.14
C SER A 291 21.11 -34.54 24.23
N ALA A 292 22.31 -34.44 24.80
CA ALA A 292 23.55 -34.25 24.03
C ALA A 292 23.75 -35.35 22.97
N LYS A 293 23.49 -36.62 23.34
CA LYS A 293 23.59 -37.77 22.42
C LYS A 293 22.58 -37.73 21.28
N ASP A 294 21.35 -37.27 21.57
CA ASP A 294 20.36 -37.04 20.52
C ASP A 294 20.83 -35.94 19.58
N GLY A 295 21.44 -34.89 20.13
CA GLY A 295 22.05 -33.80 19.36
C GLY A 295 23.09 -34.29 18.37
N LYS A 296 23.99 -35.19 18.80
CA LYS A 296 24.97 -35.84 17.91
C LYS A 296 24.29 -36.61 16.78
N THR A 297 23.29 -37.42 17.13
CA THR A 297 22.52 -38.21 16.16
C THR A 297 21.84 -37.32 15.12
N VAL A 298 21.22 -36.22 15.55
CA VAL A 298 20.56 -35.24 14.66
C VAL A 298 21.59 -34.57 13.75
N MET A 299 22.74 -34.12 14.27
CA MET A 299 23.79 -33.50 13.47
C MET A 299 24.35 -34.44 12.40
N ASP A 300 24.54 -35.72 12.74
CA ASP A 300 25.05 -36.74 11.80
C ASP A 300 24.03 -37.06 10.68
N LEU A 301 22.74 -36.88 10.94
CA LEU A 301 21.66 -36.98 9.95
C LEU A 301 21.58 -35.74 9.05
N LEU A 302 21.67 -34.54 9.63
CA LEU A 302 21.55 -33.27 8.91
C LEU A 302 22.79 -32.98 8.03
N ARG A 303 23.98 -33.34 8.50
CA ARG A 303 25.28 -33.15 7.80
C ARG A 303 25.56 -31.72 7.33
N VAL A 304 25.05 -30.74 8.08
CA VAL A 304 25.21 -29.31 7.83
C VAL A 304 25.51 -28.56 9.13
N SER A 305 26.08 -27.35 9.01
CA SER A 305 26.24 -26.45 10.16
C SER A 305 24.87 -25.97 10.64
N CYS A 306 24.63 -26.01 11.94
CA CYS A 306 23.33 -25.67 12.52
C CYS A 306 23.43 -24.52 13.53
N ALA A 307 22.31 -23.83 13.73
CA ALA A 307 22.04 -23.10 14.96
C ALA A 307 21.39 -24.05 15.96
N MET A 308 21.84 -24.02 17.21
CA MET A 308 21.18 -24.67 18.34
C MET A 308 20.33 -23.62 19.05
N LYS A 309 19.04 -23.93 19.23
CA LYS A 309 18.07 -23.05 19.88
C LYS A 309 17.39 -23.80 21.03
N ILE A 310 17.28 -23.18 22.20
CA ILE A 310 16.58 -23.78 23.33
C ILE A 310 15.10 -24.02 23.00
N VAL A 311 14.57 -25.17 23.42
CA VAL A 311 13.14 -25.50 23.37
C VAL A 311 12.58 -25.47 24.78
N SER A 312 11.71 -24.49 25.04
CA SER A 312 11.02 -24.31 26.31
C SER A 312 9.70 -23.58 26.09
N PRO A 313 8.59 -24.04 26.69
CA PRO A 313 7.32 -23.32 26.67
C PRO A 313 7.35 -22.01 27.47
N ASP A 314 8.33 -21.84 28.37
CA ASP A 314 8.43 -20.70 29.28
C ASP A 314 9.38 -19.60 28.77
N ILE A 315 10.04 -19.80 27.61
CA ILE A 315 11.06 -18.90 27.07
C ILE A 315 10.66 -18.45 25.65
N THR A 316 10.14 -17.22 25.55
CA THR A 316 9.78 -16.60 24.26
C THR A 316 10.99 -15.96 23.57
N HIS A 317 11.78 -15.17 24.30
CA HIS A 317 12.98 -14.50 23.79
C HIS A 317 14.24 -15.33 24.10
N LYS A 318 14.56 -16.25 23.18
CA LYS A 318 15.64 -17.24 23.37
C LYS A 318 17.03 -16.61 23.55
N SER A 319 17.31 -15.55 22.81
CA SER A 319 18.63 -14.89 22.85
C SER A 319 18.94 -14.27 24.21
N ASP A 320 17.92 -13.74 24.91
CA ASP A 320 18.08 -13.02 26.18
C ASP A 320 18.58 -13.91 27.31
N VAL A 321 18.33 -15.22 27.22
CA VAL A 321 18.76 -16.22 28.20
C VAL A 321 19.98 -17.03 27.75
N GLY A 322 20.60 -16.66 26.63
CA GLY A 322 21.69 -17.43 26.02
C GLY A 322 21.23 -18.70 25.30
N GLY A 323 19.94 -18.81 24.99
CA GLY A 323 19.31 -19.96 24.36
C GLY A 323 19.50 -20.06 22.84
N VAL A 324 20.51 -19.40 22.27
CA VAL A 324 20.87 -19.49 20.85
C VAL A 324 22.38 -19.57 20.70
N VAL A 325 22.88 -20.62 20.05
CA VAL A 325 24.30 -20.77 19.69
C VAL A 325 24.40 -21.11 18.20
N LEU A 326 25.26 -20.41 17.48
CA LEU A 326 25.43 -20.56 16.03
C LEU A 326 26.64 -21.43 15.68
N ASN A 327 26.71 -21.87 14.42
CA ASN A 327 27.84 -22.61 13.85
C ASN A 327 28.16 -23.94 14.56
N ILE A 328 27.12 -24.66 14.96
CA ILE A 328 27.22 -25.98 15.58
C ILE A 328 27.61 -27.01 14.52
N THR A 329 28.58 -27.85 14.87
CA THR A 329 29.03 -28.98 14.08
C THR A 329 28.81 -30.29 14.83
N ALA A 330 28.96 -31.41 14.13
CA ALA A 330 28.77 -32.73 14.72
C ALA A 330 29.81 -33.06 15.80
N GLU A 331 30.96 -32.37 15.82
CA GLU A 331 32.02 -32.51 16.83
C GLU A 331 31.77 -31.63 18.06
N THR A 332 31.02 -30.54 17.92
CA THR A 332 30.84 -29.53 18.98
C THR A 332 29.48 -29.61 19.66
N VAL A 333 28.52 -30.31 19.07
CA VAL A 333 27.12 -30.34 19.53
C VAL A 333 26.94 -30.84 20.96
N GLU A 334 27.65 -31.89 21.39
CA GLU A 334 27.46 -32.45 22.73
C GLU A 334 27.90 -31.49 23.83
N SER A 335 29.08 -30.88 23.68
CA SER A 335 29.61 -29.93 24.66
C SER A 335 28.80 -28.63 24.70
N LEU A 336 28.38 -28.14 23.53
CA LEU A 336 27.56 -26.92 23.44
C LEU A 336 26.13 -27.14 23.93
N TYR A 337 25.58 -28.35 23.81
CA TYR A 337 24.29 -28.72 24.42
C TYR A 337 24.35 -28.60 25.94
N GLU A 338 25.29 -29.29 26.59
CA GLU A 338 25.44 -29.28 28.05
C GLU A 338 25.67 -27.86 28.57
N LYS A 339 26.51 -27.09 27.86
CA LYS A 339 26.77 -25.69 28.17
C LYS A 339 25.49 -24.85 28.08
N MET A 340 24.73 -24.95 26.99
CA MET A 340 23.47 -24.19 26.82
C MET A 340 22.45 -24.53 27.90
N MET A 341 22.28 -25.83 28.22
CA MET A 341 21.33 -26.26 29.24
C MET A 341 21.70 -25.70 30.63
N CYS A 342 22.99 -25.68 30.95
CA CYS A 342 23.49 -25.07 32.18
C CYS A 342 23.27 -23.55 32.21
N ASP A 343 23.72 -22.84 31.17
CA ASP A 343 23.65 -21.39 31.06
C ASP A 343 22.19 -20.89 31.12
N VAL A 344 21.29 -21.52 30.35
CA VAL A 344 19.87 -21.16 30.34
C VAL A 344 19.21 -21.48 31.68
N LYS A 345 19.56 -22.59 32.34
CA LYS A 345 18.99 -22.93 33.67
C LYS A 345 19.43 -21.93 34.74
N GLN A 346 20.60 -21.34 34.63
CA GLN A 346 21.04 -20.26 35.53
C GLN A 346 20.27 -18.96 35.26
N ASN A 347 20.07 -18.60 33.99
CA ASN A 347 19.38 -17.36 33.60
C ASN A 347 17.85 -17.44 33.76
N ALA A 348 17.26 -18.63 33.66
CA ALA A 348 15.83 -18.90 33.77
C ALA A 348 15.57 -20.14 34.66
N PRO A 349 15.79 -20.04 35.99
CA PRO A 349 15.78 -21.20 36.89
C PRO A 349 14.43 -21.91 36.97
N ASN A 350 13.33 -21.18 36.79
CA ASN A 350 11.98 -21.72 36.85
C ASN A 350 11.47 -22.25 35.51
N ALA A 351 12.19 -22.03 34.40
CA ALA A 351 11.77 -22.48 33.09
C ALA A 351 11.90 -24.01 32.96
N LYS A 352 10.89 -24.62 32.36
CA LYS A 352 10.91 -26.00 31.89
C LYS A 352 11.73 -26.07 30.61
N LEU A 353 12.88 -26.74 30.66
CA LEU A 353 13.72 -26.96 29.48
C LEU A 353 13.41 -28.36 28.92
N GLU A 354 13.04 -28.43 27.65
CA GLU A 354 12.68 -29.70 26.98
C GLU A 354 13.85 -30.27 26.18
N GLY A 355 14.82 -29.41 25.79
CA GLY A 355 15.98 -29.78 25.00
C GLY A 355 16.35 -28.65 24.05
N VAL A 356 16.91 -28.99 22.90
CA VAL A 356 17.27 -28.02 21.86
C VAL A 356 16.73 -28.41 20.49
N LEU A 357 16.54 -27.41 19.64
CA LEU A 357 16.26 -27.55 18.23
C LEU A 357 17.53 -27.20 17.45
N LEU A 358 18.03 -28.16 16.67
CA LEU A 358 19.11 -27.95 15.72
C LEU A 358 18.48 -27.57 14.38
N VAL A 359 18.85 -26.39 13.86
CA VAL A 359 18.28 -25.82 12.63
C VAL A 359 19.42 -25.49 11.67
N GLU A 360 19.35 -25.98 10.45
CA GLU A 360 20.33 -25.68 9.39
C GLU A 360 20.56 -24.16 9.24
N MET A 361 21.83 -23.77 9.13
CA MET A 361 22.19 -22.38 8.88
C MET A 361 22.09 -22.03 7.40
N VAL A 362 21.23 -21.06 7.07
CA VAL A 362 21.17 -20.46 5.74
C VAL A 362 22.41 -19.57 5.54
N LYS A 363 23.25 -19.92 4.56
CA LYS A 363 24.49 -19.19 4.24
C LYS A 363 24.31 -18.12 3.16
N GLU A 364 23.19 -18.19 2.43
CA GLU A 364 22.89 -17.27 1.35
C GLU A 364 22.48 -15.91 1.90
N LYS A 365 22.90 -14.84 1.22
CA LYS A 365 22.41 -13.50 1.53
C LYS A 365 20.99 -13.38 0.98
N GLY A 366 20.06 -13.00 1.83
CA GLY A 366 18.65 -12.80 1.47
C GLY A 366 18.08 -11.55 2.14
N ILE A 367 16.83 -11.25 1.78
CA ILE A 367 16.02 -10.25 2.48
C ILE A 367 15.26 -10.99 3.58
N GLU A 368 15.44 -10.54 4.82
CA GLU A 368 14.66 -11.06 5.93
C GLU A 368 13.24 -10.49 5.87
N LEU A 369 12.23 -11.35 5.88
CA LEU A 369 10.82 -10.99 5.84
C LEU A 369 10.09 -11.63 7.02
N ILE A 370 9.12 -10.91 7.58
CA ILE A 370 8.14 -11.45 8.51
C ILE A 370 6.82 -11.68 7.77
N ILE A 371 6.21 -12.83 8.01
CA ILE A 371 4.85 -13.13 7.56
C ILE A 371 4.02 -13.52 8.79
N GLY A 372 2.90 -12.83 8.97
CA GLY A 372 1.96 -13.10 10.06
C GLY A 372 0.56 -13.31 9.54
N ALA A 373 -0.25 -14.03 10.30
CA ALA A 373 -1.68 -14.15 10.03
C ALA A 373 -2.45 -14.02 11.34
N THR A 374 -3.50 -13.19 11.32
CA THR A 374 -4.39 -12.98 12.47
C THR A 374 -5.83 -13.12 11.99
N ARG A 375 -6.65 -13.85 12.77
CA ARG A 375 -8.09 -13.91 12.51
C ARG A 375 -8.77 -12.78 13.27
N ASP A 376 -9.13 -11.73 12.53
CA ASP A 376 -9.92 -10.61 13.01
C ASP A 376 -11.43 -10.96 12.95
N PRO A 377 -12.25 -10.59 13.95
CA PRO A 377 -13.68 -10.88 13.96
C PRO A 377 -14.46 -10.23 12.82
N LEU A 378 -14.04 -9.06 12.35
CA LEU A 378 -14.71 -8.29 11.30
C LEU A 378 -14.13 -8.61 9.92
N PHE A 379 -12.80 -8.56 9.79
CA PHE A 379 -12.13 -8.72 8.49
C PHE A 379 -11.80 -10.17 8.11
N GLY A 380 -11.97 -11.13 9.03
CA GLY A 380 -11.57 -12.51 8.81
C GLY A 380 -10.05 -12.68 8.91
N VAL A 381 -9.45 -13.48 8.02
CA VAL A 381 -8.01 -13.77 8.10
C VAL A 381 -7.22 -12.64 7.44
N MET A 382 -6.54 -11.85 8.27
CA MET A 382 -5.61 -10.82 7.85
C MET A 382 -4.20 -11.42 7.74
N ILE A 383 -3.60 -11.29 6.58
CA ILE A 383 -2.19 -11.61 6.33
C ILE A 383 -1.38 -10.32 6.44
N MET A 384 -0.24 -10.40 7.12
CA MET A 384 0.75 -9.35 7.26
C MET A 384 2.04 -9.82 6.60
N VAL A 385 2.68 -8.95 5.83
CA VAL A 385 4.06 -9.13 5.35
C VAL A 385 4.84 -7.85 5.65
N GLY A 386 6.06 -7.98 6.13
CA GLY A 386 6.97 -6.85 6.34
C GLY A 386 8.42 -7.28 6.28
N PHE A 387 9.35 -6.35 6.43
CA PHE A 387 10.74 -6.72 6.70
C PHE A 387 10.84 -7.42 8.05
N GLY A 388 11.69 -8.45 8.14
CA GLY A 388 11.98 -9.19 9.36
C GLY A 388 13.14 -8.58 10.16
N GLY A 389 13.55 -9.27 11.22
CA GLY A 389 14.67 -8.87 12.07
C GLY A 389 14.24 -8.23 13.40
N VAL A 390 15.20 -7.65 14.12
CA VAL A 390 14.95 -7.06 15.45
C VAL A 390 14.34 -5.65 15.40
N THR A 391 14.25 -5.06 14.20
CA THR A 391 13.82 -3.66 14.02
C THR A 391 12.42 -3.50 13.45
N VAL A 392 11.66 -4.59 13.24
CA VAL A 392 10.34 -4.57 12.59
C VAL A 392 9.38 -3.60 13.28
N GLU A 393 9.34 -3.62 14.61
CA GLU A 393 8.46 -2.76 15.41
C GLU A 393 8.81 -1.27 15.30
N VAL A 394 10.04 -0.94 14.90
CA VAL A 394 10.53 0.45 14.82
C VAL A 394 10.14 1.11 13.49
N PHE A 395 10.12 0.34 12.40
CA PHE A 395 9.98 0.90 11.06
C PHE A 395 8.54 0.94 10.53
N ASN A 396 7.57 0.28 11.20
CA ASN A 396 6.17 0.18 10.74
C ASN A 396 6.02 -0.25 9.26
N ASP A 397 7.03 -0.95 8.72
CA ASP A 397 7.08 -1.34 7.31
C ASP A 397 6.38 -2.68 7.11
N THR A 398 5.05 -2.63 7.21
CA THR A 398 4.17 -3.79 7.07
C THR A 398 3.04 -3.52 6.10
N ALA A 399 2.75 -4.50 5.26
CA ALA A 399 1.61 -4.53 4.36
C ALA A 399 0.61 -5.59 4.83
N PHE A 400 -0.68 -5.25 4.73
CA PHE A 400 -1.77 -6.15 5.08
C PHE A 400 -2.61 -6.54 3.86
N GLY A 401 -3.21 -7.72 3.93
CA GLY A 401 -4.17 -8.21 2.94
C GLY A 401 -5.17 -9.17 3.58
N ILE A 402 -6.41 -9.13 3.10
CA ILE A 402 -7.49 -10.02 3.50
C ILE A 402 -7.37 -11.31 2.68
N ALA A 403 -7.29 -12.46 3.35
CA ALA A 403 -7.25 -13.74 2.66
C ALA A 403 -8.64 -14.13 2.11
N PRO A 404 -8.71 -14.83 0.96
CA PRO A 404 -7.58 -15.25 0.13
C PRO A 404 -6.97 -14.09 -0.66
N LEU A 405 -5.65 -14.11 -0.81
CA LEU A 405 -4.91 -13.15 -1.63
C LEU A 405 -4.88 -13.59 -3.09
N SER A 406 -4.87 -12.62 -4.00
CA SER A 406 -4.52 -12.78 -5.41
C SER A 406 -3.01 -12.63 -5.61
N LYS A 407 -2.53 -12.88 -6.83
CA LYS A 407 -1.13 -12.65 -7.19
C LYS A 407 -0.82 -11.14 -7.33
N GLU A 408 -1.80 -10.40 -7.84
CA GLU A 408 -1.85 -8.94 -7.91
C GLU A 408 -2.05 -8.32 -6.53
#